data_AF-A0A839HL86-F1
#
_entry.id   AF-A0A839HL86-F1
#
_cell.length_a   1.000
_cell.length_b   1.000
_cell.length_c   1.000
_cell.angle_alpha   90.00
_cell.angle_beta   90.00
_cell.angle_gamma   90.00
#
_symmetry.space_group_name_H-M   'P 1'
#
loop_
_entity.id
_entity.type
_entity.pdbx_description
1 polymer ?
#
loop_
_entity_poly.entity_id
_entity_poly.type
_entity_poly.pdbx_seq_one_letter_code
_entity_poly.pdbx_strand_id
1 'polypeptide(L)'
;MKKIAITVRLSEETIARLRFTAAKQGVSLQDLIEITLNAFAAHVHLPAGKTVVTYLSDTLQTMIHSALIQIPPGRSIGLKQLLDANVWQDLSDSARRNLGKEFKQLVLNGEFPELILGDKKPGNGEQQYVRITTDEDRKNGNHLNQ
;
A
#
# COMPACT_ATOMS: atom_id res chain seq x y z
N MET A 1 20.10 -4.12 -15.61
CA MET A 1 18.97 -3.71 -14.74
C MET A 1 18.71 -4.81 -13.71
N LYS A 2 18.39 -4.47 -12.46
CA LYS A 2 18.03 -5.44 -11.43
C LYS A 2 16.67 -6.05 -11.76
N LYS A 3 16.58 -7.37 -11.95
CA LYS A 3 15.30 -8.07 -12.14
C LYS A 3 14.62 -8.29 -10.78
N ILE A 4 13.30 -8.13 -10.73
CA ILE A 4 12.47 -8.41 -9.54
C ILE A 4 11.57 -9.60 -9.89
N ALA A 5 11.51 -10.59 -8.99
CA ALA A 5 10.65 -11.75 -9.19
C ALA A 5 9.16 -11.39 -8.91
N ILE A 6 8.28 -11.80 -9.81
CA ILE A 6 6.83 -11.66 -9.67
C ILE A 6 6.22 -13.06 -9.68
N THR A 7 5.42 -13.38 -8.65
CA THR A 7 4.69 -14.65 -8.57
C THR A 7 3.21 -14.40 -8.82
N VAL A 8 2.64 -15.11 -9.78
CA VAL A 8 1.22 -15.03 -10.14
C VAL A 8 0.57 -16.41 -10.06
N ARG A 9 -0.70 -16.46 -9.63
CA ARG A 9 -1.52 -17.66 -9.69
C ARG A 9 -2.49 -17.51 -10.86
N LEU A 10 -2.49 -18.49 -11.76
CA LEU A 10 -3.34 -18.52 -12.95
C LEU A 10 -4.14 -19.83 -12.94
N SER A 11 -5.27 -19.86 -13.64
CA SER A 11 -6.01 -21.10 -13.84
C SER A 11 -5.20 -22.08 -14.69
N GLU A 12 -5.47 -23.37 -14.52
CA GLU A 12 -4.82 -24.43 -15.30
C GLU A 12 -5.03 -24.25 -16.80
N GLU A 13 -6.24 -23.84 -17.21
CA GLU A 13 -6.56 -23.53 -18.60
C GLU A 13 -5.68 -22.40 -19.17
N THR A 14 -5.51 -21.31 -18.42
CA THR A 14 -4.64 -20.19 -18.84
C THR A 14 -3.19 -20.65 -18.98
N ILE A 15 -2.70 -21.44 -18.03
CA ILE A 15 -1.32 -21.99 -18.08
C ILE A 15 -1.15 -22.88 -19.32
N ALA A 16 -2.13 -23.74 -19.64
CA ALA A 16 -2.08 -24.59 -20.82
C ALA A 16 -2.01 -23.77 -22.12
N ARG A 17 -2.84 -22.73 -22.26
CA ARG A 17 -2.83 -21.82 -23.42
C ARG A 17 -1.51 -21.07 -23.57
N LEU A 18 -0.93 -20.60 -22.47
CA LEU A 18 0.37 -19.92 -22.47
C LEU A 18 1.50 -20.88 -22.86
N ARG A 19 1.52 -22.10 -22.32
CA ARG A 19 2.52 -23.11 -22.68
C ARG A 19 2.45 -23.49 -24.16
N PHE A 20 1.25 -23.68 -24.69
CA PHE A 20 1.06 -23.95 -26.12
C PHE A 20 1.61 -22.80 -26.98
N THR A 21 1.31 -21.55 -26.59
CA THR A 21 1.78 -20.37 -27.31
C THR A 21 3.30 -20.24 -27.25
N ALA A 22 3.91 -20.51 -26.09
CA ALA A 22 5.36 -20.46 -25.92
C ALA A 22 6.06 -21.51 -26.80
N ALA A 23 5.53 -22.74 -26.82
CA ALA A 23 6.02 -23.81 -27.67
C ALA A 23 5.90 -23.46 -29.17
N LYS A 24 4.77 -22.88 -29.59
CA LYS A 24 4.56 -22.42 -30.97
C LYS A 24 5.57 -21.34 -31.39
N GLN A 25 6.02 -20.51 -30.46
CA GLN A 25 6.99 -19.43 -30.70
C GLN A 25 8.44 -19.87 -30.46
N GLY A 26 8.69 -21.09 -30.01
CA GLY A 26 10.04 -21.59 -29.72
C GLY A 26 10.71 -20.91 -28.53
N VAL A 27 9.93 -20.38 -27.58
CA VAL A 27 10.42 -19.67 -26.39
C VAL A 27 10.00 -20.40 -25.11
N SER A 28 10.68 -20.11 -24.00
CA SER A 28 10.24 -20.63 -22.70
C SER A 28 8.94 -19.94 -22.25
N LEU A 29 8.19 -20.58 -21.35
CA LEU A 29 6.99 -19.97 -20.76
C LEU A 29 7.32 -18.65 -20.06
N GLN A 30 8.48 -18.58 -19.39
CA GLN A 30 8.93 -17.38 -18.72
C GLN A 30 9.23 -16.25 -19.73
N ASP A 31 9.93 -16.57 -20.83
CA ASP A 31 10.25 -15.59 -21.87
C ASP A 31 8.98 -15.08 -22.55
N LEU A 32 8.01 -15.95 -22.84
CA LEU A 32 6.72 -15.52 -23.38
C LEU A 32 6.02 -14.51 -22.45
N ILE A 33 6.00 -14.79 -21.14
CA ILE A 33 5.42 -13.90 -20.14
C ILE A 33 6.18 -12.57 -20.10
N GLU A 34 7.52 -12.61 -20.06
CA GLU A 34 8.37 -11.40 -20.04
C GLU A 34 8.16 -10.56 -21.31
N ILE A 35 8.14 -11.16 -22.50
CA ILE A 35 7.87 -10.48 -23.78
C ILE A 35 6.49 -9.83 -23.76
N THR A 36 5.46 -10.58 -23.35
CA THR A 36 4.08 -10.08 -23.34
C THR A 36 3.90 -8.92 -22.37
N LEU A 37 4.47 -9.03 -21.17
CA LEU A 37 4.41 -7.97 -20.16
C LEU A 37 5.21 -6.73 -20.59
N ASN A 38 6.38 -6.91 -21.21
CA ASN A 38 7.18 -5.80 -21.72
C ASN A 38 6.48 -5.09 -22.89
N ALA A 39 5.88 -5.85 -23.81
CA ALA A 39 5.10 -5.28 -24.90
C ALA A 39 3.91 -4.47 -24.37
N PHE A 40 3.19 -5.01 -23.38
CA PHE A 40 2.11 -4.27 -22.73
C PHE A 40 2.62 -3.01 -22.02
N ALA A 41 3.70 -3.13 -21.24
CA ALA A 41 4.28 -2.02 -20.49
C ALA A 41 4.79 -0.89 -21.40
N ALA A 42 5.31 -1.22 -22.58
CA ALA A 42 5.76 -0.23 -23.57
C ALA A 42 4.63 0.71 -24.03
N HIS A 43 3.37 0.29 -23.93
CA HIS A 43 2.21 1.11 -24.25
C HIS A 43 1.63 1.87 -23.04
N VAL A 44 2.08 1.54 -21.83
CA VAL A 44 1.64 2.21 -20.61
C VAL A 44 2.55 3.41 -20.36
N HIS A 45 2.06 4.61 -20.68
CA HIS A 45 2.71 5.84 -20.28
C HIS A 45 2.58 6.01 -18.77
N LEU A 46 3.65 5.71 -18.05
CA LEU A 46 3.80 6.09 -16.65
C LEU A 46 4.20 7.57 -16.62
N PRO A 47 3.34 8.50 -16.14
CA PRO A 47 3.75 9.87 -15.96
C PRO A 47 4.97 9.90 -15.03
N ALA A 48 6.02 10.61 -15.43
CA ALA A 48 7.18 10.81 -14.58
C ALA A 48 6.71 11.36 -13.22
N GLY A 49 6.96 10.61 -12.15
CA GLY A 49 6.56 10.99 -10.78
C GLY A 49 5.24 10.41 -10.26
N LYS A 50 4.46 9.63 -11.03
CA LYS A 50 3.32 8.89 -10.46
C LYS A 50 3.77 7.52 -9.97
N THR A 51 4.04 7.45 -8.68
CA THR A 51 3.91 6.27 -7.86
C THR A 51 2.60 5.54 -8.21
N VAL A 52 2.70 4.22 -8.33
CA VAL A 52 1.66 3.22 -7.98
C VAL A 52 0.38 3.87 -7.44
N VAL A 53 -0.76 3.67 -8.11
CA VAL A 53 -2.13 4.07 -7.68
C VAL A 53 -2.13 4.65 -6.27
N THR A 54 -2.12 5.99 -6.15
CA THR A 54 -2.26 6.67 -4.87
C THR A 54 -3.67 6.35 -4.36
N TYR A 55 -3.79 5.41 -3.42
CA TYR A 55 -5.06 5.08 -2.79
C TYR A 55 -5.45 6.17 -1.79
N LEU A 56 -4.48 6.97 -1.33
CA LEU A 56 -4.72 8.11 -0.47
C LEU A 56 -4.94 9.40 -1.26
N SER A 57 -6.18 9.61 -1.73
CA SER A 57 -6.56 10.87 -2.38
C SER A 57 -6.50 12.07 -1.43
N ASP A 58 -6.39 13.28 -1.98
CA ASP A 58 -6.40 14.54 -1.21
C ASP A 58 -7.63 14.64 -0.29
N THR A 59 -8.78 14.10 -0.72
CA THR A 59 -9.99 14.02 0.10
C THR A 59 -9.76 13.17 1.35
N LEU A 60 -9.17 11.98 1.21
CA LEU A 60 -8.88 11.11 2.36
C LEU A 60 -7.83 11.74 3.28
N GLN A 61 -6.82 12.42 2.72
CA GLN A 61 -5.84 13.15 3.53
C GLN A 61 -6.51 14.23 4.39
N THR A 62 -7.40 15.02 3.78
CA THR A 62 -8.16 16.08 4.48
C THR A 62 -9.02 15.49 5.60
N MET A 63 -9.68 14.35 5.36
CA MET A 63 -10.46 13.64 6.38
C MET A 63 -9.58 13.19 7.54
N ILE A 64 -8.42 12.59 7.24
CA ILE A 64 -7.48 12.12 8.26
C ILE A 64 -6.98 13.29 9.11
N HIS A 65 -6.53 14.39 8.51
CA HIS A 65 -6.11 15.58 9.27
C HIS A 65 -7.24 16.12 10.14
N SER A 66 -8.47 16.19 9.61
CA SER A 66 -9.63 16.65 10.37
C SER A 66 -9.94 15.75 11.57
N ALA A 67 -9.83 14.42 11.40
CA ALA A 67 -9.98 13.46 12.50
C ALA A 67 -8.86 13.63 13.55
N LEU A 68 -7.62 13.85 13.12
CA LEU A 68 -6.46 14.02 14.01
C LEU A 68 -6.53 15.26 14.91
N ILE A 69 -7.27 16.30 14.52
CA ILE A 69 -7.53 17.47 15.36
C ILE A 69 -8.36 17.10 16.59
N GLN A 70 -9.28 16.13 16.44
CA GLN A 70 -10.20 15.72 17.51
C GLN A 70 -9.61 14.64 18.43
N ILE A 71 -8.44 14.08 18.09
CA ILE A 71 -7.83 12.97 18.82
C ILE A 71 -6.78 13.52 19.79
N PRO A 72 -6.91 13.23 21.11
CA PRO A 72 -5.92 13.66 22.09
C PRO A 72 -4.53 13.03 21.82
N PRO A 73 -3.44 13.74 22.16
CA PRO A 73 -2.09 13.19 22.11
C PRO A 73 -1.93 11.95 23.02
N GLY A 74 -1.03 11.05 22.65
CA GLY A 74 -0.79 9.77 23.32
C GLY A 74 -1.83 8.68 23.01
N ARG A 75 -2.90 8.98 22.27
CA ARG A 75 -3.90 7.98 21.87
C ARG A 75 -3.44 7.18 20.67
N SER A 76 -3.62 5.87 20.79
CA SER A 76 -3.44 4.92 19.68
C SER A 76 -4.71 4.83 18.85
N ILE A 77 -4.58 4.92 17.52
CA ILE A 77 -5.69 4.90 16.57
C ILE A 77 -5.35 4.11 15.30
N GLY A 78 -6.31 3.37 14.76
CA GLY A 78 -6.19 2.69 13.46
C GLY A 78 -6.62 3.57 12.28
N LEU A 79 -6.10 3.28 11.08
CA LEU A 79 -6.52 3.98 9.86
C LEU A 79 -8.02 3.87 9.60
N LYS A 80 -8.63 2.72 9.92
CA LYS A 80 -10.08 2.54 9.79
C LYS A 80 -10.87 3.53 10.65
N GLN A 81 -10.32 3.99 11.77
CA GLN A 81 -10.98 4.92 12.69
C GLN A 81 -10.74 6.38 12.31
N LEU A 82 -9.65 6.65 11.58
CA LEU A 82 -9.36 7.97 11.00
C LEU A 82 -10.23 8.27 9.78
N LEU A 83 -10.78 7.23 9.16
CA LEU A 83 -11.71 7.33 8.04
C LEU A 83 -13.13 7.05 8.52
N ASP A 84 -14.10 7.75 7.95
CA ASP A 84 -15.51 7.47 8.25
C ASP A 84 -15.88 6.04 7.86
N ALA A 85 -16.77 5.41 8.65
CA ALA A 85 -17.16 4.02 8.46
C ALA A 85 -17.71 3.75 7.04
N ASN A 86 -18.44 4.71 6.47
CA ASN A 86 -19.01 4.61 5.13
C ASN A 86 -17.89 4.57 4.07
N VAL A 87 -16.93 5.49 4.16
CA VAL A 87 -15.78 5.54 3.24
C VAL A 87 -14.95 4.27 3.30
N TRP A 88 -14.69 3.76 4.51
CA TRP A 88 -13.95 2.51 4.67
C TRP A 88 -14.70 1.31 4.08
N GLN A 89 -16.03 1.27 4.23
CA GLN A 89 -16.87 0.19 3.73
C GLN A 89 -16.97 0.19 2.20
N ASP A 90 -16.96 1.36 1.55
CA ASP A 90 -17.01 1.50 0.10
C ASP A 90 -15.72 1.02 -0.60
N LEU A 91 -14.60 0.98 0.11
CA LEU A 91 -13.35 0.45 -0.42
C LEU A 91 -13.39 -1.08 -0.54
N SER A 92 -12.91 -1.62 -1.66
CA SER A 92 -12.68 -3.06 -1.81
C SER A 92 -11.60 -3.56 -0.85
N ASP A 93 -11.61 -4.86 -0.54
CA ASP A 93 -10.60 -5.45 0.35
C ASP A 93 -9.16 -5.24 -0.14
N SER A 94 -8.94 -5.26 -1.47
CA SER A 94 -7.62 -4.95 -2.03
C SER A 94 -7.26 -3.47 -1.85
N ALA A 95 -8.22 -2.56 -2.03
CA ALA A 95 -7.99 -1.13 -1.86
C ALA A 95 -7.66 -0.80 -0.39
N ARG A 96 -8.40 -1.36 0.58
CA ARG A 96 -8.12 -1.20 2.02
C ARG A 96 -6.71 -1.64 2.40
N ARG A 97 -6.25 -2.79 1.85
CA ARG A 97 -4.91 -3.32 2.11
C ARG A 97 -3.81 -2.43 1.53
N ASN A 98 -4.00 -1.94 0.31
CA ASN A 98 -3.02 -1.08 -0.34
C ASN A 98 -2.98 0.30 0.30
N LEU A 99 -4.15 0.88 0.62
CA LEU A 99 -4.28 2.12 1.37
C LEU A 99 -3.57 2.04 2.72
N GLY A 100 -3.75 0.95 3.47
CA GLY A 100 -3.06 0.75 4.75
C GLY A 100 -1.53 0.69 4.62
N LYS A 101 -1.00 0.08 3.54
CA LYS A 101 0.44 0.04 3.26
C LYS A 101 0.98 1.41 2.89
N GLU A 102 0.26 2.12 2.02
CA GLU A 102 0.61 3.46 1.58
C GLU A 102 0.61 4.45 2.75
N PHE A 103 -0.47 4.47 3.53
CA PHE A 103 -0.58 5.32 4.70
C PHE A 103 0.54 5.06 5.71
N LYS A 104 0.88 3.79 5.97
CA LYS A 104 2.02 3.44 6.82
C LYS A 104 3.33 4.07 6.33
N GLN A 105 3.58 4.04 5.02
CA GLN A 105 4.78 4.64 4.44
C GLN A 105 4.76 6.16 4.54
N LEU A 106 3.62 6.80 4.34
CA LEU A 106 3.49 8.25 4.49
C LEU A 106 3.75 8.72 5.93
N VAL A 107 3.25 7.99 6.93
CA VAL A 107 3.58 8.26 8.35
C VAL A 107 5.08 8.11 8.62
N LEU A 108 5.69 7.03 8.13
CA LEU A 108 7.15 6.81 8.24
C LEU A 108 7.97 7.91 7.57
N ASN A 109 7.53 8.38 6.42
CA ASN A 109 8.16 9.46 5.65
C ASN A 109 7.93 10.85 6.26
N GLY A 110 7.04 10.97 7.25
CA GLY A 110 6.77 12.24 7.93
C GLY A 110 5.72 13.13 7.29
N GLU A 111 4.96 12.61 6.32
CA GLU A 111 3.82 13.33 5.69
C GLU A 111 2.66 13.54 6.67
N PHE A 112 2.59 12.70 7.71
CA PHE A 112 1.73 12.90 8.88
C PHE A 112 2.62 13.13 10.11
N PRO A 113 3.14 14.34 10.33
CA PRO A 113 4.03 14.64 11.45
C PRO A 113 3.36 14.40 12.81
N GLU A 114 2.04 14.45 12.85
CA GLU A 114 1.18 14.18 13.99
C GLU A 114 1.18 12.73 14.48
N LEU A 115 1.72 11.80 13.68
CA LEU A 115 1.60 10.38 13.90
C LEU A 115 2.95 9.69 13.96
N ILE A 116 3.04 8.69 14.84
CA ILE A 116 4.11 7.69 14.85
C ILE A 116 3.52 6.29 14.76
N LEU A 117 4.35 5.31 14.40
CA LEU A 117 3.93 3.91 14.43
C LEU A 117 3.72 3.45 15.86
N GLY A 118 2.52 2.93 16.14
CA GLY A 118 2.23 2.16 17.35
C GLY A 118 2.32 0.66 17.09
N ASP A 119 1.80 -0.12 18.02
CA ASP A 119 1.72 -1.57 17.88
C ASP A 119 0.63 -2.02 16.92
N LYS A 120 0.72 -3.27 16.47
CA LYS A 120 -0.41 -3.90 15.80
C LYS A 120 -1.48 -4.26 16.82
N LYS A 121 -2.73 -3.95 16.51
CA LYS A 121 -3.88 -4.27 17.35
C LYS A 121 -3.97 -5.79 17.57
N PRO A 122 -4.04 -6.24 18.83
CA PRO A 122 -4.27 -7.65 19.13
C PRO A 122 -5.57 -8.16 18.50
N GLY A 123 -5.53 -9.35 17.91
CA GLY A 123 -6.70 -10.02 17.33
C GLY A 123 -6.84 -9.85 15.81
N ASN A 124 -6.77 -8.62 15.27
CA ASN A 124 -6.95 -8.38 13.83
C ASN A 124 -5.66 -7.96 13.09
N GLY A 125 -4.56 -7.70 13.81
CA GLY A 125 -3.26 -7.36 13.24
C GLY A 125 -3.20 -5.99 12.56
N GLU A 126 -4.21 -5.13 12.77
CA GLU A 126 -4.26 -3.79 12.19
C GLU A 126 -3.17 -2.90 12.79
N GLN A 127 -2.35 -2.27 11.94
CA GLN A 127 -1.35 -1.29 12.38
C GLN A 127 -2.04 -0.12 13.09
N GLN A 128 -1.67 0.15 14.34
CA GLN A 128 -2.08 1.35 15.04
C GLN A 128 -1.02 2.45 14.91
N TYR A 129 -1.46 3.69 15.11
CA TYR A 129 -0.65 4.90 15.07
C TYR A 129 -0.90 5.70 16.35
N VAL A 130 0.14 6.29 16.92
CA VAL A 130 0.01 7.11 18.14
C VAL A 130 0.04 8.58 17.76
N ARG A 131 -0.95 9.34 18.22
CA ARG A 131 -0.98 10.81 18.06
C ARG A 131 0.08 11.43 18.94
N ILE A 132 0.94 12.26 18.36
CA ILE A 132 1.99 13.00 19.07
C ILE A 132 1.85 14.50 18.83
N THR A 133 2.35 15.34 19.74
CA THR A 133 2.24 16.80 19.63
C THR A 133 3.53 17.50 19.22
N THR A 134 4.67 16.84 19.42
CA THR A 134 5.99 17.45 19.21
C THR A 134 6.96 16.50 18.51
N ASP A 135 7.97 17.06 17.85
CA ASP A 135 9.07 16.29 17.27
C ASP A 135 9.92 15.55 18.32
N GLU A 136 9.87 15.98 19.59
CA GLU A 136 10.53 15.28 20.71
C GLU A 136 9.87 13.94 21.02
N ASP A 137 8.53 13.88 20.96
CA ASP A 137 7.76 12.63 21.08
C ASP A 137 8.10 11.64 19.97
N ARG A 138 8.41 12.15 18.75
CA ARG A 138 8.80 11.34 17.59
C ARG A 138 10.13 10.61 17.81
N LYS A 139 11.10 11.26 18.47
CA LYS A 139 12.40 10.65 18.80
C LYS A 139 12.26 9.56 19.87
N ASN A 140 11.40 9.78 20.87
CA ASN A 140 11.15 8.80 21.93
C ASN A 140 10.35 7.58 21.42
N GLY A 141 9.43 7.76 20.48
CA GLY A 141 8.66 6.67 19.87
C GLY A 141 9.49 5.71 18.99
N ASN A 142 10.56 6.19 18.36
CA ASN A 142 11.46 5.35 17.57
C ASN A 142 12.35 4.42 18.42
N HIS A 143 12.50 4.69 19.72
CA HIS A 143 13.27 3.83 20.63
C HIS A 143 12.48 2.65 21.21
N LEU A 144 11.16 2.59 21.00
CA LEU A 144 10.30 1.49 21.45
C LEU A 144 10.19 0.33 20.43
N ASN A 145 10.80 0.48 19.25
CA ASN A 145 10.71 -0.48 18.14
C ASN A 145 12.08 -1.06 17.72
N GLN A 146 13.10 -1.03 18.58
CA GLN A 146 14.34 -1.79 18.40
C GLN A 146 14.35 -3.05 19.26
#